data_AF-A5GLV9-F1
#
_entry.id   AF-A5GLV9-F1
#
_cell.length_a   1.000
_cell.length_b   1.000
_cell.length_c   1.000
_cell.angle_alpha   90.00
_cell.angle_beta   90.00
_cell.angle_gamma   90.00
#
_symmetry.space_group_name_H-M   'P 1'
#
loop_
_entity.id
_entity.type
_entity.pdbx_description
1 polymer ?
#
loop_
_entity_poly.entity_id
_entity_poly.type
_entity_poly.pdbx_seq_one_letter_code
_entity_poly.pdbx_strand_id
1 'polypeptide(L)'
;MLKKFFQKRPEQIAAIQKWEYKVVQLFNSQSSSPENASKKLGGTLSAETLKEQFPSIYAEKDGRKQIDRFLNKVGDEGWELIQVENVVGLPLMIFKRLKIES
;
A
#
# COMPACT_ATOMS: atom_id res chain seq x y z
N MET A 1 22.77 57.34 26.13
CA MET A 1 21.73 56.42 26.63
C MET A 1 20.61 56.35 25.61
N LEU A 2 20.30 55.17 25.05
CA LEU A 2 18.94 54.65 24.79
C LEU A 2 19.03 53.34 23.98
N LYS A 3 18.97 52.28 24.78
CA LYS A 3 18.62 50.86 24.58
C LYS A 3 18.32 50.35 23.15
N LYS A 4 19.11 49.33 22.81
CA LYS A 4 18.89 48.25 21.83
C LYS A 4 17.42 47.76 21.84
N PHE A 5 16.79 47.76 20.68
CA PHE A 5 15.63 46.91 20.41
C PHE A 5 16.04 45.80 19.45
N PHE A 6 16.43 44.66 20.03
CA PHE A 6 16.47 43.39 19.31
C PHE A 6 15.02 42.95 19.07
N GLN A 7 14.51 43.18 17.86
CA GLN A 7 13.35 42.42 17.40
C GLN A 7 13.83 41.00 17.13
N LYS A 8 13.69 40.12 18.13
CA LYS A 8 13.64 38.68 17.89
C LYS A 8 12.48 38.43 16.93
N ARG A 9 12.78 38.22 15.65
CA ARG A 9 11.85 37.58 14.73
C ARG A 9 11.54 36.20 15.34
N PRO A 10 10.28 35.84 15.60
CA PRO A 10 9.98 34.48 15.96
C PRO A 10 10.37 33.65 14.74
N GLU A 11 11.45 32.89 14.89
CA GLU A 11 11.67 31.72 14.07
C GLU A 11 10.39 30.90 14.24
N GLN A 12 9.50 30.98 13.25
CA GLN A 12 8.50 29.95 13.05
C GLN A 12 9.33 28.69 12.82
N ILE A 13 9.55 27.93 13.89
CA ILE A 13 9.99 26.56 13.79
C ILE A 13 8.86 25.89 13.01
N ALA A 14 8.99 25.85 11.68
CA ALA A 14 8.13 25.04 10.85
C ALA A 14 8.28 23.64 11.44
N ALA A 15 7.20 23.14 12.06
CA ALA A 15 7.20 21.79 12.62
C ALA A 15 7.72 20.88 11.51
N ILE A 16 8.86 20.21 11.76
CA ILE A 16 9.48 19.35 10.76
C ILE A 16 8.45 18.27 10.45
N GLN A 17 7.82 18.36 9.28
CA GLN A 17 6.85 17.37 8.83
C GLN A 17 7.60 16.06 8.64
N LYS A 18 7.33 15.10 9.53
CA LYS A 18 7.84 13.74 9.40
C LYS A 18 6.88 12.96 8.51
N TRP A 19 7.44 12.11 7.65
CA TRP A 19 6.67 11.26 6.76
C TRP A 19 6.74 9.81 7.22
N GLU A 20 5.63 9.10 7.08
CA GLU A 20 5.57 7.65 7.14
C GLU A 20 5.44 7.12 5.71
N TYR A 21 6.15 6.03 5.39
CA TYR A 21 6.15 5.43 4.06
C TYR A 21 5.61 4.00 4.11
N LYS A 22 4.84 3.63 3.09
CA LYS A 22 4.31 2.27 2.89
C LYS A 22 4.70 1.83 1.48
N VAL A 23 5.34 0.68 1.36
CA VAL A 23 5.76 0.09 0.09
C VAL A 23 4.96 -1.18 -0.14
N VAL A 24 4.30 -1.27 -1.29
CA VAL A 24 3.46 -2.42 -1.65
C VAL A 24 3.98 -3.01 -2.95
N GLN A 25 4.37 -4.26 -2.91
CA GLN A 25 4.76 -5.00 -4.11
C GLN A 25 3.53 -5.41 -4.90
N LEU A 26 3.53 -5.10 -6.19
CA LEU A 26 2.56 -5.63 -7.14
C LEU A 26 2.97 -7.06 -7.50
N PHE A 27 2.10 -8.01 -7.20
CA PHE A 27 2.29 -9.38 -7.69
C PHE A 27 1.45 -9.54 -8.94
N ASN A 28 2.10 -9.76 -10.08
CA ASN A 28 1.44 -10.36 -11.22
C ASN A 28 1.41 -11.88 -11.00
N SER A 29 0.78 -12.33 -9.90
CA SER A 29 0.35 -13.72 -9.88
C SER A 29 -0.71 -13.80 -10.94
N GLN A 30 -0.42 -14.46 -12.08
CA GLN A 30 -1.47 -15.16 -12.82
C GLN A 30 -2.34 -15.77 -11.75
N SER A 31 -3.56 -15.24 -11.64
CA SER A 31 -4.56 -15.40 -10.58
C SER A 31 -4.20 -16.43 -9.52
N SER A 32 -4.49 -16.15 -8.25
CA SER A 32 -4.94 -17.21 -7.33
C SER A 32 -5.88 -18.15 -8.09
N SER A 33 -5.33 -19.15 -8.75
CA SER A 33 -6.03 -20.07 -9.61
C SER A 33 -6.16 -21.27 -8.68
N PRO A 34 -7.37 -21.77 -8.47
CA PRO A 34 -7.56 -22.91 -7.58
C PRO A 34 -6.64 -24.08 -7.98
N GLU A 35 -6.28 -24.18 -9.26
CA GLU A 35 -5.33 -25.14 -9.82
C GLU A 35 -3.89 -24.89 -9.34
N ASN A 36 -3.42 -23.64 -9.35
CA ASN A 36 -2.10 -23.27 -8.83
C ASN A 36 -2.00 -23.43 -7.31
N ALA A 37 -3.08 -23.14 -6.59
CA ALA A 37 -3.16 -23.35 -5.14
C ALA A 37 -3.22 -24.85 -4.78
N SER A 38 -4.03 -25.63 -5.49
CA SER A 38 -4.09 -27.10 -5.36
C SER A 38 -2.73 -27.75 -5.60
N LYS A 39 -2.02 -27.32 -6.65
CA LYS A 39 -0.66 -27.80 -6.97
C LYS A 39 0.36 -27.47 -5.88
N LYS A 40 0.29 -26.28 -5.26
CA LYS A 40 1.13 -25.91 -4.11
C LYS A 40 0.82 -26.72 -2.86
N LEU A 41 -0.43 -27.16 -2.70
CA LEU A 41 -0.86 -28.05 -1.62
C LEU A 41 -0.66 -29.54 -1.95
N GLY A 42 0.14 -29.86 -2.98
CA GLY A 42 0.44 -31.24 -3.36
C GLY A 42 -0.78 -32.04 -3.85
N GLY A 43 -1.86 -31.37 -4.27
CA GLY A 43 -3.10 -32.02 -4.71
C GLY A 43 -3.99 -32.53 -3.56
N THR A 44 -3.66 -32.27 -2.29
CA THR A 44 -4.45 -32.70 -1.13
C THR A 44 -5.81 -32.01 -1.05
N LEU A 45 -5.94 -30.84 -1.66
CA LEU A 45 -7.18 -30.09 -1.84
C LEU A 45 -7.37 -29.84 -3.34
N SER A 46 -8.48 -30.30 -3.91
CA SER A 46 -8.76 -30.08 -5.34
C SER A 46 -9.06 -28.60 -5.63
N ALA A 47 -8.84 -28.19 -6.88
CA ALA A 47 -9.16 -26.85 -7.38
C ALA A 47 -10.65 -26.50 -7.14
N GLU A 48 -11.53 -27.47 -7.36
CA GLU A 48 -12.98 -27.34 -7.12
C GLU A 48 -13.27 -27.08 -5.64
N THR A 49 -12.63 -27.83 -4.75
CA THR A 49 -12.81 -27.69 -3.29
C THR A 49 -12.33 -26.32 -2.80
N LEU A 50 -11.20 -25.83 -3.31
CA LEU A 50 -10.67 -24.51 -2.95
C LEU A 50 -11.59 -23.39 -3.44
N LYS A 51 -12.20 -23.53 -4.62
CA LYS A 51 -13.15 -22.56 -5.16
C LYS A 51 -14.44 -22.50 -4.35
N GLU A 52 -14.92 -23.63 -3.86
CA GLU A 52 -16.12 -23.73 -3.03
C GLU A 52 -15.90 -23.18 -1.61
N GLN A 53 -14.72 -23.42 -1.02
CA GLN A 53 -14.41 -22.96 0.34
C GLN A 53 -13.96 -21.51 0.41
N PHE A 54 -13.36 -20.98 -0.66
CA PHE A 54 -12.86 -19.59 -0.70
C PHE A 54 -13.42 -18.82 -1.91
N PRO A 55 -14.76 -18.77 -2.11
CA PRO A 55 -15.36 -18.20 -3.30
C PRO A 55 -15.01 -16.72 -3.45
N SER A 56 -14.85 -15.97 -2.35
CA SER A 56 -14.43 -14.56 -2.38
C SER A 56 -13.01 -14.34 -2.94
N ILE A 57 -12.10 -15.30 -2.75
CA ILE A 57 -10.70 -15.23 -3.22
C ILE A 57 -10.61 -15.55 -4.72
N TYR A 58 -11.54 -16.35 -5.24
CA TYR A 58 -11.54 -16.86 -6.61
C TYR A 58 -12.61 -16.24 -7.52
N ALA A 59 -13.59 -15.52 -6.96
CA ALA A 59 -14.68 -14.89 -7.71
C ALA A 59 -14.21 -13.66 -8.52
N GLU A 60 -13.15 -12.99 -8.08
CA GLU A 60 -12.75 -11.71 -8.65
C GLU A 60 -11.72 -11.89 -9.76
N LYS A 61 -12.21 -12.21 -10.96
CA LYS A 61 -11.38 -12.28 -12.17
C LYS A 61 -10.98 -10.91 -12.73
N ASP A 62 -11.44 -9.82 -12.13
CA ASP A 62 -11.20 -8.46 -12.60
C ASP A 62 -10.10 -7.78 -11.77
N GLY A 63 -8.85 -7.94 -12.21
CA GLY A 63 -7.69 -7.34 -11.56
C GLY A 63 -7.78 -5.81 -11.44
N ARG A 64 -8.53 -5.14 -12.33
CA ARG A 64 -8.72 -3.68 -12.24
C ARG A 64 -9.55 -3.31 -11.02
N LYS A 65 -10.67 -4.00 -10.79
CA LYS A 65 -11.52 -3.77 -9.59
C LYS A 65 -10.80 -4.09 -8.27
N GLN A 66 -9.89 -5.07 -8.28
CA GLN A 66 -9.06 -5.35 -7.10
C GLN A 66 -8.11 -4.18 -6.80
N ILE A 67 -7.44 -3.66 -7.82
CA ILE A 67 -6.57 -2.48 -7.70
C ILE A 67 -7.39 -1.27 -7.26
N ASP A 68 -8.57 -1.04 -7.84
CA ASP A 68 -9.45 0.07 -7.48
C ASP A 68 -9.84 0.04 -6.00
N ARG A 69 -10.32 -1.11 -5.50
CA ARG A 69 -10.66 -1.26 -4.08
C ARG A 69 -9.46 -1.11 -3.18
N PHE A 70 -8.32 -1.65 -3.58
CA PHE A 70 -7.08 -1.51 -2.82
C PHE A 70 -6.67 -0.04 -2.69
N LEU A 71 -6.66 0.71 -3.79
CA LEU A 71 -6.29 2.14 -3.78
C LEU A 71 -7.26 2.97 -2.95
N ASN A 72 -8.57 2.72 -3.05
CA ASN A 72 -9.57 3.41 -2.23
C ASN A 72 -9.37 3.13 -0.74
N LYS A 73 -9.19 1.85 -0.36
CA LYS A 73 -8.90 1.49 1.04
C LYS A 73 -7.64 2.18 1.57
N VAL A 74 -6.58 2.21 0.78
CA VAL A 74 -5.31 2.84 1.16
C VAL A 74 -5.48 4.36 1.28
N GLY A 75 -6.26 4.99 0.41
CA GLY A 75 -6.64 6.39 0.49
C GLY A 75 -7.44 6.71 1.76
N ASP A 76 -8.41 5.88 2.14
CA ASP A 76 -9.21 6.03 3.36
C ASP A 76 -8.35 5.96 4.64
N GLU A 77 -7.23 5.22 4.60
CA GLU A 77 -6.23 5.16 5.67
C GLU A 77 -5.29 6.39 5.70
N GLY A 78 -5.50 7.37 4.82
CA GLY A 78 -4.75 8.62 4.73
C GLY A 78 -3.44 8.53 3.96
N TRP A 79 -3.24 7.47 3.16
CA TRP A 79 -2.04 7.29 2.35
C TRP A 79 -2.20 7.87 0.96
N GLU A 80 -1.16 8.56 0.50
CA GLU A 80 -1.05 9.13 -0.84
C GLU A 80 -0.09 8.28 -1.67
N LEU A 81 -0.53 7.81 -2.85
CA LEU A 81 0.36 7.15 -3.82
C LEU A 81 1.27 8.21 -4.45
N ILE A 82 2.58 8.05 -4.31
CA ILE A 82 3.57 9.00 -4.85
C ILE A 82 4.36 8.45 -6.02
N GLN A 83 4.49 7.12 -6.14
CA GLN A 83 5.33 6.54 -7.16
C GLN A 83 4.96 5.08 -7.45
N VAL A 84 5.10 4.68 -8.71
CA VAL A 84 5.07 3.29 -9.16
C VAL A 84 6.37 3.01 -9.90
N GLU A 85 7.20 2.13 -9.37
CA GLU A 85 8.55 1.86 -9.88
C GLU A 85 8.82 0.37 -10.04
N ASN A 86 9.79 0.02 -10.88
CA ASN A 86 10.36 -1.32 -10.92
C ASN A 86 11.75 -1.28 -10.28
N VAL A 87 11.87 -1.77 -9.06
CA VAL A 87 13.14 -1.82 -8.32
C VAL A 87 13.65 -3.25 -8.32
N VAL A 88 14.80 -3.51 -8.95
CA VAL A 88 15.41 -4.85 -9.06
C VAL A 88 14.41 -5.89 -9.60
N GLY A 89 13.60 -5.50 -10.59
CA GLY A 89 12.59 -6.38 -11.21
C GLY A 89 11.32 -6.58 -10.40
N LEU A 90 11.15 -5.89 -9.27
CA LEU A 90 9.93 -5.91 -8.47
C LEU A 90 9.11 -4.65 -8.77
N PRO A 91 7.89 -4.77 -9.33
CA PRO A 91 7.00 -3.63 -9.45
C PRO A 91 6.47 -3.25 -8.06
N LEU A 92 6.73 -2.03 -7.64
CA LEU A 92 6.39 -1.49 -6.33
C LEU A 92 5.51 -0.24 -6.48
N MET A 93 4.54 -0.11 -5.59
CA MET A 93 3.82 1.14 -5.33
C MET A 93 4.33 1.72 -4.01
N ILE A 94 4.73 2.99 -4.05
CA ILE A 94 5.25 3.71 -2.90
C ILE A 94 4.21 4.75 -2.48
N PHE A 95 3.82 4.69 -1.22
CA PHE A 95 2.87 5.60 -0.60
C PHE A 95 3.55 6.38 0.52
N LYS A 96 3.05 7.59 0.78
CA LYS A 96 3.43 8.39 1.95
C LYS A 96 2.20 8.88 2.70
N ARG A 97 2.38 9.22 3.98
CA ARG A 97 1.45 10.05 4.75
C ARG A 97 2.18 10.87 5.80
N LEU A 98 1.55 11.92 6.31
CA LEU A 98 2.09 12.65 7.45
C LEU A 98 2.16 11.73 8.66
N LYS A 99 3.33 11.69 9.31
CA LYS A 99 3.53 10.95 10.54
C LYS A 99 2.91 11.75 11.68
N ILE A 100 1.82 11.24 12.23
CA ILE A 100 1.21 11.77 13.46
C ILE A 100 2.02 11.20 14.63
N GLU A 101 2.68 12.07 15.38
CA GLU A 101 3.30 11.68 16.66
C GLU A 101 2.18 11.58 17.70
N SER A 102 1.91 10.36 18.17
CA SER A 102 0.94 10.05 19.23
C SER A 102 1.46 10.43 20.62
#